data_AF-A0A972GXB5-F1
#
_entry.id   AF-A0A972GXB5-F1
#
_cell.length_a   1.000
_cell.length_b   1.000
_cell.length_c   1.000
_cell.angle_alpha   90.00
_cell.angle_beta   90.00
_cell.angle_gamma   90.00
#
_symmetry.space_group_name_H-M   'P 1'
#
loop_
_entity.id
_entity.type
_entity.pdbx_description
1 polymer ?
#
loop_
_entity_poly.entity_id
_entity_poly.type
_entity_poly.pdbx_seq_one_letter_code
_entity_poly.pdbx_strand_id
1 'polypeptide(L)'
;MGEKIDYQNISEVAYTDSKEKANAYLQLSWVMLNIESTQYSEHGWNTSFVFGWLKNNGEIKYPEKSKWEKNMEEEKEDESIPF
;
A
#
# COMPACT_ATOMS: atom_id res chain seq x y z
N MET A 1 -10.89 -10.24 23.35
CA MET A 1 -9.50 -10.67 23.54
C MET A 1 -8.79 -10.30 22.25
N GLY A 2 -7.94 -9.27 22.23
CA GLY A 2 -7.27 -8.86 21.00
C GLY A 2 -6.18 -9.88 20.66
N GLU A 3 -6.22 -10.44 19.45
CA GLU A 3 -5.12 -11.28 18.99
C GLU A 3 -3.85 -10.43 18.92
N LYS A 4 -2.80 -10.91 19.58
CA LYS A 4 -1.51 -10.22 19.61
C LYS A 4 -0.85 -10.50 18.26
N ILE A 5 -0.67 -9.45 17.47
CA ILE A 5 -0.03 -9.57 16.15
C ILE A 5 1.45 -9.89 16.36
N ASP A 6 1.90 -11.01 15.80
CA ASP A 6 3.31 -11.36 15.77
C ASP A 6 4.00 -10.68 14.58
N TYR A 7 4.60 -9.53 14.84
CA TYR A 7 5.29 -8.74 13.82
C TYR A 7 6.56 -9.44 13.26
N GLN A 8 7.10 -10.46 13.93
CA GLN A 8 8.20 -11.26 13.36
C GLN A 8 7.71 -12.14 12.21
N ASN A 9 6.40 -12.31 12.08
CA ASN A 9 5.77 -13.15 11.07
C ASN A 9 5.31 -12.38 9.83
N ILE A 10 5.75 -11.14 9.65
CA ILE A 10 5.49 -10.37 8.44
C ILE A 10 6.32 -10.97 7.29
N SER A 11 5.68 -11.31 6.17
CA SER A 11 6.36 -11.75 4.94
C SER A 11 6.62 -10.61 3.98
N GLU A 12 5.75 -9.60 3.96
CA GLU A 12 5.82 -8.52 3.00
C GLU A 12 5.32 -7.21 3.59
N VAL A 13 5.86 -6.11 3.07
CA VAL A 13 5.51 -4.74 3.47
C VAL A 13 5.02 -3.98 2.25
N ALA A 14 3.89 -3.29 2.39
CA ALA A 14 3.33 -2.42 1.38
C ALA A 14 3.20 -0.99 1.89
N TYR A 15 3.29 -0.02 0.98
CA TYR A 15 3.25 1.40 1.28
C TYR A 15 2.17 2.08 0.44
N THR A 16 1.48 3.05 1.03
CA THR A 16 0.58 3.94 0.29
C THR A 16 0.39 5.25 1.04
N ASP A 17 0.21 6.34 0.32
CA ASP A 17 -0.17 7.65 0.84
C ASP A 17 -1.69 7.93 0.68
N SER A 18 -2.39 7.07 -0.07
CA SER A 18 -3.83 7.20 -0.30
C SER A 18 -4.63 6.51 0.81
N LYS A 19 -5.57 7.27 1.39
CA LYS A 19 -6.54 6.75 2.36
C LYS A 19 -7.43 5.64 1.77
N GLU A 20 -7.81 5.77 0.50
CA GLU A 20 -8.65 4.78 -0.18
C GLU A 20 -7.89 3.46 -0.34
N LYS A 21 -6.64 3.53 -0.76
CA LYS A 21 -5.78 2.36 -0.94
C LYS A 21 -5.39 1.73 0.40
N ALA A 22 -5.17 2.55 1.42
CA ALA A 22 -4.98 2.10 2.80
C ALA A 22 -6.17 1.27 3.31
N ASN A 23 -7.40 1.73 3.07
CA ASN A 23 -8.61 0.97 3.42
C ASN A 23 -8.72 -0.34 2.63
N ALA A 24 -8.34 -0.34 1.34
CA ALA A 24 -8.35 -1.54 0.52
C ALA A 24 -7.35 -2.61 1.02
N TYR A 25 -6.15 -2.19 1.47
CA TYR A 25 -5.21 -3.10 2.15
C TYR A 25 -5.81 -3.70 3.42
N LEU A 26 -6.43 -2.89 4.28
CA LEU A 26 -7.08 -3.35 5.51
C LEU A 26 -8.19 -4.37 5.24
N GLN A 27 -9.01 -4.15 4.19
CA GLN A 27 -10.06 -5.10 3.78
C GLN A 27 -9.51 -6.46 3.35
N LEU A 28 -8.28 -6.49 2.82
CA LEU A 28 -7.59 -7.71 2.40
C LEU A 28 -6.89 -8.43 3.54
N SER A 29 -7.08 -8.01 4.79
CA SER A 29 -6.41 -8.56 5.99
C SER A 29 -4.92 -8.18 6.11
N TRP A 30 -4.48 -7.13 5.42
CA TRP A 30 -3.20 -6.52 5.78
C TRP A 30 -3.30 -5.85 7.14
N VAL A 31 -2.19 -5.89 7.87
CA VAL A 31 -2.06 -5.24 9.17
C VAL A 31 -1.38 -3.90 8.98
N MET A 32 -1.96 -2.82 9.52
CA MET A 32 -1.27 -1.54 9.59
C MET A 32 -0.13 -1.62 10.61
N LEU A 33 1.11 -1.38 10.15
CA LEU A 33 2.31 -1.42 10.97
C LEU A 33 2.67 -0.03 11.49
N ASN A 34 2.54 0.98 10.63
CA ASN A 34 2.93 2.34 10.95
C ASN A 34 2.13 3.37 10.14
N ILE A 35 2.07 4.58 10.68
CA ILE A 35 1.61 5.77 9.97
C ILE A 35 2.73 6.80 10.10
N GLU A 36 3.32 7.16 8.97
CA GLU A 36 4.42 8.12 8.90
C GLU A 36 3.89 9.44 8.37
N SER A 37 4.22 10.53 9.06
CA SER A 37 3.89 11.88 8.60
C SER A 37 5.18 12.64 8.35
N THR A 38 5.46 12.92 7.08
CA THR A 38 6.66 13.60 6.63
C THR A 38 6.31 15.02 6.20
N GLN A 39 6.89 16.01 6.87
CA GLN A 39 6.75 17.40 6.46
C GLN A 39 7.71 17.68 5.30
N TYR A 40 7.18 18.18 4.18
CA TYR A 40 7.96 18.49 2.97
C TYR A 40 7.96 19.99 2.65
N SER A 41 7.12 20.79 3.31
CA SER A 41 7.18 22.25 3.26
C SER A 41 6.63 22.88 4.54
N GLU A 42 6.75 24.19 4.69
CA GLU A 42 6.30 24.95 5.87
C GLU A 42 4.83 24.66 6.25
N HIS A 43 3.99 24.36 5.26
CA HIS A 43 2.59 23.97 5.45
C HIS A 43 2.22 22.62 4.80
N GLY A 44 3.19 21.91 4.21
CA GLY A 44 2.97 20.68 3.46
C GLY A 44 3.36 19.45 4.27
N TRP A 45 2.37 18.58 4.50
CA TRP A 45 2.55 17.29 5.15
C TRP A 45 2.10 16.18 4.22
N ASN A 46 2.92 15.14 4.09
CA ASN A 46 2.53 13.90 3.45
C ASN A 46 2.35 12.83 4.53
N THR A 47 1.29 12.04 4.43
CA THR A 47 1.03 10.91 5.32
C THR A 47 1.14 9.63 4.53
N SER A 48 2.06 8.77 4.92
CA SER A 48 2.26 7.44 4.35
C SER A 48 1.83 6.37 5.36
N PHE A 49 1.08 5.40 4.87
CA PHE A 49 0.60 4.24 5.60
C PHE A 49 1.46 3.04 5.23
N VAL A 50 1.95 2.34 6.25
CA VAL A 50 2.79 1.15 6.10
C VAL A 50 2.01 -0.07 6.56
N PHE A 51 1.93 -1.08 5.71
CA PHE A 51 1.17 -2.31 5.92
C PHE A 51 2.07 -3.53 5.88
N GLY A 52 1.73 -4.56 6.65
CA GLY A 52 2.40 -5.84 6.68
C GLY A 52 1.44 -6.99 6.38
N TRP A 53 1.89 -7.93 5.56
CA TRP A 53 1.21 -9.21 5.36
C TRP A 53 1.77 -10.25 6.32
N LEU A 54 0.91 -10.91 7.10
CA LEU A 54 1.30 -11.99 7.99
C LEU A 54 1.40 -13.30 7.20
N LYS A 55 2.47 -14.10 7.39
CA LYS A 55 2.66 -15.40 6.72
C LYS A 55 1.48 -16.36 6.92
N ASN A 56 0.83 -16.26 8.07
CA ASN A 56 -0.32 -17.06 8.49
C ASN A 56 -1.62 -16.67 7.76
N ASN A 57 -1.67 -15.53 7.06
CA ASN A 57 -2.81 -15.15 6.23
C ASN A 57 -2.84 -15.90 4.88
N GLY A 58 -1.84 -16.73 4.58
CA GLY A 58 -1.75 -17.49 3.35
C GLY A 58 -1.22 -16.65 2.19
N GLU A 59 -1.78 -16.87 0.99
CA GLU A 59 -1.35 -16.18 -0.22
C GLU A 59 -1.61 -14.68 -0.15
N ILE A 60 -0.60 -13.92 -0.57
CA ILE A 60 -0.59 -12.45 -0.54
C ILE A 60 -1.62 -11.92 -1.54
N LYS A 61 -2.47 -11.01 -1.09
CA LYS A 61 -3.48 -10.35 -1.92
C LYS A 61 -3.22 -8.86 -1.94
N TYR A 62 -3.23 -8.24 -3.11
CA TYR A 62 -3.08 -6.79 -3.24
C TYR A 62 -4.41 -6.13 -3.59
N PRO A 63 -4.63 -4.89 -3.15
CA PRO A 63 -5.80 -4.13 -3.56
C PRO A 63 -5.76 -3.89 -5.07
N GLU A 64 -6.94 -3.92 -5.68
CA GLU A 64 -7.05 -3.61 -7.11
C GLU A 64 -6.49 -2.22 -7.39
N LYS A 65 -5.77 -2.09 -8.51
CA LYS A 65 -5.34 -0.78 -9.01
C LYS A 65 -6.57 0.09 -9.26
N SER A 66 -6.50 1.33 -8.83
CA SER A 66 -7.53 2.33 -9.14
C SER A 66 -7.62 2.52 -10.66
N LYS A 67 -8.76 3.03 -11.14
CA LYS A 67 -8.94 3.34 -12.56
C LYS A 67 -7.85 4.28 -13.09
N TRP A 68 -7.44 5.23 -12.27
CA TRP A 68 -6.40 6.19 -12.63
C TRP A 68 -5.03 5.52 -12.78
N GLU A 69 -4.66 4.62 -11.86
CA GLU A 69 -3.41 3.84 -11.96
C GLU A 69 -3.39 2.92 -13.18
N LYS A 70 -4.53 2.31 -13.52
CA LYS A 70 -4.67 1.49 -14.74
C LYS A 70 -4.44 2.33 -16.00
N ASN A 71 -5.08 3.51 -16.07
CA ASN A 71 -4.92 4.41 -17.22
C ASN A 71 -3.48 4.93 -17.37
N MET A 72 -2.79 5.21 -16.25
CA MET A 72 -1.39 5.69 -16.26
C MET A 72 -0.39 4.62 -16.73
N GLU A 73 -0.71 3.34 -16.56
CA GLU A 73 0.11 2.23 -17.08
C GLU A 73 -0.11 2.04 -18.59
N GLU A 74 -1.35 2.16 -19.06
CA GLU A 74 -1.67 2.12 -20.49
C GLU A 74 -0.98 3.27 -21.26
N GLU A 75 -0.90 4.47 -20.70
CA GLU A 75 -0.16 5.60 -21.29
C GLU A 75 1.36 5.38 -21.35
N LYS A 76 1.94 4.63 -20.40
CA LYS A 76 3.39 4.31 -20.38
C LYS A 76 3.76 3.20 -21.35
N GLU A 77 2.87 2.28 -21.65
CA GLU A 77 3.12 1.22 -22.63
C GLU A 77 3.13 1.80 -24.07
N ASP A 78 2.40 2.88 -24.34
CA ASP A 78 2.34 3.55 -25.66
C ASP A 78 3.57 4.45 -25.94
N GLU A 79 4.36 4.82 -24.92
CA GLU A 79 5.64 5.53 -25.09
C GLU A 79 6.81 4.61 -25.50
N SER A 80 6.56 3.32 -25.73
CA SER A 80 7.53 2.40 -26.34
C SER A 80 7.64 2.60 -27.86
N ILE A 81 8.02 3.81 -28.27
CA ILE A 81 8.32 4.16 -29.67
C ILE A 81 9.56 3.34 -30.11
N PRO A 82 9.48 2.50 -31.15
CA PRO A 82 10.66 1.86 -31.71
C PRO A 82 11.50 2.95 -32.41
N PHE A 83 12.77 3.10 -32.01
CA PHE A 83 13.75 3.89 -32.75
C PHE A 83 14.05 3.27 -34.12
#